data_AF-A0A9D0W251-F1
#
_entry.id   AF-A0A9D0W251-F1
#
_cell.length_a   1.000
_cell.length_b   1.000
_cell.length_c   1.000
_cell.angle_alpha   90.00
_cell.angle_beta   90.00
_cell.angle_gamma   90.00
#
_symmetry.space_group_name_H-M   'P 1'
#
loop_
_entity.id
_entity.type
_entity.pdbx_description
1 polymer ?
#
loop_
_entity_poly.entity_id
_entity_poly.type
_entity_poly.pdbx_seq_one_letter_code
_entity_poly.pdbx_strand_id
1 'polypeptide(L)' 'MSQVTLAQQIAAWILPVLLAITVHETAHGWVASRLGDQTAKMLGRLTLNPLKHIDPVGTILVPALML' A
#
# COMPACT_ATOMS: atom_id res chain seq x y z
N MET A 1 -13.52 6.74 -30.47
CA MET A 1 -12.79 6.18 -29.32
C MET A 1 -13.84 5.62 -28.38
N SER A 2 -13.85 4.31 -28.13
CA SER A 2 -14.79 3.72 -27.16
C SER A 2 -14.47 4.29 -25.78
N GLN A 3 -15.49 4.84 -25.11
CA GLN A 3 -15.32 5.36 -23.76
C GLN A 3 -15.17 4.18 -22.80
N VAL A 4 -14.05 4.11 -22.11
CA VAL A 4 -13.84 3.14 -21.03
C VAL A 4 -14.69 3.54 -19.83
N THR A 5 -15.48 2.61 -19.33
CA THR A 5 -16.31 2.84 -18.13
C THR A 5 -15.45 3.05 -16.89
N LEU A 6 -15.97 3.74 -15.88
CA LEU A 6 -15.26 3.93 -14.61
C LEU A 6 -14.82 2.59 -13.99
N ALA A 7 -15.68 1.57 -14.04
CA ALA A 7 -15.35 0.23 -13.53
C ALA A 7 -14.15 -0.39 -14.26
N GLN A 8 -14.08 -0.24 -15.59
CA GLN A 8 -12.94 -0.71 -16.39
C GLN A 8 -11.66 0.06 -16.07
N GLN A 9 -11.75 1.38 -15.84
CA GLN A 9 -10.61 2.18 -15.41
C GLN A 9 -10.09 1.73 -14.04
N ILE A 10 -10.97 1.60 -13.04
CA ILE A 10 -10.59 1.14 -11.70
C ILE A 10 -9.95 -0.25 -11.78
N ALA A 11 -10.55 -1.18 -12.51
CA ALA A 11 -10.02 -2.54 -12.68
C ALA A 11 -8.64 -2.55 -13.33
N ALA A 12 -8.38 -1.68 -14.31
CA ALA A 12 -7.09 -1.56 -14.97
C ALA A 12 -5.99 -1.00 -14.06
N TRP A 13 -6.34 -0.05 -13.17
CA TRP A 13 -5.35 0.66 -12.34
C TRP A 13 -5.12 0.04 -10.96
N ILE A 14 -6.11 -0.62 -10.37
CA ILE A 14 -6.03 -1.03 -8.96
C ILE A 14 -4.89 -2.03 -8.71
N LEU A 15 -4.71 -2.99 -9.63
CA LEU A 15 -3.69 -4.03 -9.48
C LEU A 15 -2.25 -3.48 -9.57
N PRO A 16 -1.86 -2.72 -10.61
CA PRO A 16 -0.51 -2.16 -10.67
C PRO A 16 -0.24 -1.14 -9.55
N VAL A 17 -1.23 -0.35 -9.16
CA VAL A 17 -1.08 0.62 -8.05
C VAL A 17 -0.84 -0.10 -6.72
N LEU A 18 -1.66 -1.10 -6.39
CA LEU A 18 -1.49 -1.87 -5.15
C LEU A 18 -0.13 -2.58 -5.11
N LEU A 19 0.29 -3.16 -6.24
CA LEU A 19 1.60 -3.80 -6.35
C LEU A 19 2.73 -2.78 -6.14
N ALA A 20 2.67 -1.64 -6.83
CA ALA A 20 3.69 -0.60 -6.77
C ALA A 20 3.88 -0.09 -5.33
N ILE A 21 2.77 0.24 -4.64
CA ILE A 21 2.81 0.72 -3.25
C ILE A 21 3.33 -0.39 -2.32
N THR A 22 2.83 -1.61 -2.44
CA THR A 22 3.23 -2.72 -1.54
C THR A 22 4.72 -3.02 -1.65
N VAL A 23 5.26 -3.06 -2.87
CA VAL A 23 6.69 -3.29 -3.10
C VAL A 23 7.52 -2.10 -2.60
N HIS A 24 7.06 -0.86 -2.84
CA HIS A 24 7.74 0.35 -2.37
C HIS A 24 7.90 0.37 -0.84
N GLU A 25 6.80 0.16 -0.11
CA GLU A 25 6.81 0.15 1.36
C GLU A 25 7.62 -1.02 1.93
N THR A 26 7.49 -2.21 1.33
CA THR A 26 8.29 -3.38 1.74
C THR A 26 9.78 -3.14 1.52
N ALA A 27 10.17 -2.47 0.43
CA ALA A 27 11.55 -2.14 0.14
C ALA A 27 12.13 -1.16 1.17
N HIS A 28 11.38 -0.11 1.53
CA HIS A 28 11.77 0.80 2.61
C HIS A 28 11.97 0.06 3.92
N GLY A 29 11.00 -0.75 4.34
CA GLY A 29 11.09 -1.52 5.57
C GLY A 29 12.26 -2.51 5.56
N TRP A 30 12.57 -3.11 4.40
CA TRP A 30 13.69 -4.03 4.26
C TRP A 30 15.03 -3.32 4.40
N VAL A 31 15.20 -2.14 3.76
CA VAL A 31 16.42 -1.33 3.92
C VAL A 31 16.54 -0.85 5.37
N ALA A 32 15.45 -0.37 5.97
CA ALA A 32 15.43 0.05 7.38
C ALA A 32 15.86 -1.07 8.33
N SER A 33 15.34 -2.29 8.12
CA SER A 33 15.75 -3.49 8.89
C SER A 33 17.23 -3.81 8.72
N ARG A 34 17.81 -3.61 7.53
CA ARG A 34 19.26 -3.78 7.31
C ARG A 34 20.10 -2.71 7.99
N LEU A 35 19.56 -1.50 8.14
CA LEU A 35 20.22 -0.37 8.80
C LEU A 35 19.94 -0.29 10.31
N GLY A 36 19.18 -1.25 10.85
CA GLY A 36 18.98 -1.44 12.30
C GLY A 36 17.57 -1.17 12.80
N ASP A 37 16.70 -0.53 12.03
CA ASP A 37 15.29 -0.32 12.41
C ASP A 37 14.45 -1.56 12.09
N GLN A 38 14.15 -2.34 13.13
CA GLN A 38 13.35 -3.57 13.02
C GLN A 38 11.84 -3.35 13.10
N THR A 39 11.34 -2.11 13.18
CA THR A 39 9.92 -1.82 13.45
C THR A 39 8.99 -2.50 12.45
N ALA A 40 9.20 -2.31 11.15
CA ALA A 40 8.38 -2.92 10.11
C ALA A 40 8.44 -4.46 10.14
N LYS A 41 9.60 -5.03 10.49
CA LYS A 41 9.80 -6.48 10.63
C LYS A 41 9.05 -7.04 11.83
N MET A 42 9.17 -6.40 12.99
CA MET A 42 8.51 -6.79 14.24
C MET A 42 6.99 -6.70 14.13
N LEU A 43 6.47 -5.72 13.40
CA LEU A 43 5.04 -5.58 13.12
C LEU A 43 4.54 -6.55 12.04
N GLY A 44 5.40 -7.40 11.48
CA GLY A 44 5.03 -8.34 10.41
C GLY A 44 4.62 -7.66 9.10
N ARG A 45 5.10 -6.43 8.86
CA ARG A 45 4.81 -5.62 7.68
C ARG A 45 5.80 -5.84 6.52
N LEU A 46 6.90 -6.58 6.73
CA LEU A 46 7.79 -7.01 5.64
C LEU A 46 7.20 -8.19 4.86
N THR A 47 6.21 -7.91 4.01
CA THR A 47 5.45 -8.91 3.25
C THR A 47 4.93 -8.29 1.97
N LEU A 48 4.67 -9.06 0.92
CA LEU A 48 4.01 -8.54 -0.30
C LEU A 48 2.48 -8.61 -0.22
N ASN A 49 1.92 -8.83 0.97
CA ASN A 49 0.48 -8.79 1.19
C ASN A 49 0.02 -7.32 1.38
N PRO A 50 -0.72 -6.71 0.44
CA PRO A 50 -1.16 -5.31 0.55
C PRO A 50 -2.01 -5.06 1.81
N LEU A 51 -2.77 -6.06 2.25
CA LEU A 51 -3.64 -5.94 3.44
C LEU A 51 -2.86 -5.70 4.73
N LYS A 52 -1.59 -6.11 4.79
CA LYS A 52 -0.73 -5.94 5.97
C LYS A 52 -0.16 -4.51 6.10
N HIS A 53 -0.34 -3.68 5.07
CA HIS A 53 0.12 -2.29 5.05
C HIS A 53 -1.00 -1.29 5.32
N ILE A 54 -2.26 -1.74 5.34
CA ILE A 54 -3.41 -0.89 5.60
C ILE A 54 -3.49 -0.62 7.10
N ASP A 55 -3.55 0.66 7.46
CA ASP A 55 -3.80 1.11 8.83
C ASP A 55 -5.20 1.75 8.87
N PRO A 56 -6.18 1.20 9.61
CA PRO A 56 -7.55 1.74 9.59
C PRO A 56 -7.63 3.22 10.01
N VAL A 57 -6.72 3.68 10.88
CA VAL A 57 -6.70 5.08 11.30
C VAL A 57 -6.11 5.95 10.20
N GLY A 58 -4.89 5.66 9.74
CA GLY A 58 -4.19 6.46 8.73
C GLY A 58 -4.78 6.34 7.31
N THR A 59 -5.28 5.17 6.93
CA THR A 59 -5.79 4.88 5.58
C THR A 59 -7.28 5.22 5.43
N ILE A 60 -8.09 5.13 6.49
CA ILE A 60 -9.54 5.36 6.41
C ILE A 60 -9.95 6.59 7.22
N LEU A 61 -9.69 6.58 8.53
CA LEU A 61 -10.21 7.61 9.43
C LEU A 61 -9.65 9.01 9.14
N VAL A 62 -8.33 9.12 8.96
CA VAL A 62 -7.67 10.42 8.69
C VAL A 62 -8.16 11.03 7.37
N PRO A 63 -8.14 10.33 6.22
CA PRO A 63 -8.71 10.87 4.98
C PRO A 63 -10.19 11.22 5.10
N ALA A 64 -11.00 10.41 5.78
CA ALA A 64 -12.43 10.67 5.94
C ALA A 64 -12.73 11.94 6.76
N LEU A 65 -11.86 12.29 7.71
CA LEU A 65 -11.98 13.52 8.48
C LEU A 65 -11.43 14.76 7.76
N MET A 66 -10.59 14.57 6.74
CA MET A 66 -9.95 15.64 5.98
C MET A 66 -10.66 15.99 4.66
N LEU A 67 -11.64 15.18 4.24
CA LEU A 67 -12.50 15.39 3.07
C LEU A 67 -13.82 16.06 3.48
#